data_AF-A0A2R6LTD4-F1
#
_entry.id   AF-A0A2R6LTD4-F1
#
_cell.length_a   1.000
_cell.length_b   1.000
_cell.length_c   1.000
_cell.angle_alpha   90.00
_cell.angle_beta   90.00
_cell.angle_gamma   90.00
#
_symmetry.space_group_name_H-M   'P 1'
#
loop_
_entity.id
_entity.type
_entity.pdbx_description
1 polymer ?
#
loop_
_entity_poly.entity_id
_entity_poly.type
_entity_poly.pdbx_seq_one_letter_code
_entity_poly.pdbx_strand_id
1 'polypeptide(L)'
;MARATNRLRRYLDDELDECRSEDVERRLEELGTLEAALGTARVEAELDVLSALANETRYTLVRVLVAAQEELCVCELNAVIDVTESGLSHALSALAEAGLVSARKDGRWKKYRATDRAVALVTVLKGSVNDE
;
A
#
# COMPACT_ATOMS: atom_id res chain seq x y z
N MET A 1 -1.01 -10.30 -26.98
CA MET A 1 -0.06 -11.38 -26.62
C MET A 1 1.02 -11.64 -27.67
N ALA A 2 0.70 -11.94 -28.93
CA ALA A 2 1.70 -12.28 -29.97
C ALA A 2 2.87 -11.27 -30.15
N ARG A 3 2.61 -9.96 -30.02
CA ARG A 3 3.67 -8.92 -30.12
C ARG A 3 4.65 -8.93 -28.94
N ALA A 4 4.19 -9.30 -27.74
CA ALA A 4 5.02 -9.42 -26.55
C ALA A 4 5.94 -10.65 -26.66
N THR A 5 5.39 -11.78 -27.14
CA THR A 5 6.15 -13.01 -27.41
C THR A 5 7.25 -12.81 -28.45
N ASN A 6 7.00 -12.02 -29.50
CA ASN A 6 8.02 -11.68 -30.51
C ASN A 6 9.17 -10.83 -29.96
N ARG A 7 8.92 -9.96 -28.98
CA ARG A 7 9.99 -9.19 -28.31
C ARG A 7 10.80 -10.07 -27.38
N LEU A 8 10.13 -10.95 -26.63
CA LEU A 8 10.78 -11.91 -25.74
C LEU A 8 11.69 -12.86 -26.53
N ARG A 9 11.24 -13.36 -27.68
CA ARG A 9 12.05 -14.21 -28.55
C ARG A 9 13.34 -13.52 -28.99
N ARG A 10 13.27 -12.28 -29.50
CA ARG A 10 14.47 -11.52 -29.89
C ARG A 10 15.43 -11.30 -28.74
N TYR A 11 14.90 -10.99 -27.55
CA TYR A 11 15.71 -10.87 -26.35
C TYR A 11 16.43 -12.20 -26.02
N LEU A 12 15.73 -13.34 -26.14
CA LEU A 12 16.34 -14.65 -25.91
C LEU A 12 17.30 -15.07 -27.03
N ASP A 13 17.07 -14.67 -28.28
CA ASP A 13 18.02 -14.85 -29.40
C ASP A 13 19.33 -14.08 -29.14
N ASP A 14 19.28 -12.93 -28.47
CA ASP A 14 20.47 -12.14 -28.12
C ASP A 14 21.21 -12.72 -26.88
N GLU A 15 20.47 -13.32 -25.94
CA GLU A 15 21.02 -13.88 -24.69
C GLU A 15 21.49 -15.34 -24.84
N LEU A 16 20.92 -16.09 -25.78
CA LEU A 16 21.25 -17.49 -26.06
C LEU A 16 21.93 -17.56 -27.42
N ASP A 17 23.09 -18.20 -27.52
CA ASP A 17 23.78 -18.43 -28.81
C ASP A 17 22.87 -19.07 -29.88
N GLU A 18 21.92 -19.93 -29.46
CA GLU A 18 20.83 -20.42 -30.29
C GLU A 18 19.52 -20.53 -29.48
N CYS A 19 18.58 -19.61 -29.66
CA CYS A 19 17.26 -19.70 -29.04
C CYS A 19 16.29 -20.54 -29.90
N ARG A 20 15.59 -21.46 -29.24
CA ARG A 20 14.53 -22.29 -29.84
C ARG A 20 13.16 -21.89 -29.31
N SER A 21 12.10 -22.40 -29.94
CA SER A 21 10.73 -22.18 -29.47
C SER A 21 10.52 -22.67 -28.04
N GLU A 22 11.15 -23.80 -27.68
CA GLU A 22 11.10 -24.39 -26.33
C GLU A 22 11.70 -23.45 -25.26
N ASP A 23 12.72 -22.67 -25.59
CA ASP A 23 13.31 -21.70 -24.65
C ASP A 23 12.35 -20.56 -24.34
N VAL A 24 11.62 -20.09 -25.36
CA VAL A 24 10.58 -19.06 -25.19
C VAL A 24 9.41 -19.61 -24.37
N GLU A 25 8.97 -20.83 -24.64
CA GLU A 25 7.89 -21.50 -23.91
C GLU A 25 8.27 -21.69 -22.43
N ARG A 26 9.45 -22.24 -22.15
CA ARG A 26 9.99 -22.37 -20.80
C ARG A 26 10.03 -21.03 -20.07
N ARG A 27 10.51 -19.97 -20.73
CA ARG A 27 10.57 -18.65 -20.10
C ARG A 27 9.18 -18.07 -19.81
N LEU A 28 8.21 -18.29 -20.71
CA LEU A 28 6.82 -17.88 -20.47
C LEU A 28 6.20 -18.64 -19.30
N GLU A 29 6.49 -19.94 -19.17
CA GLU A 29 6.06 -20.74 -18.02
C GLU A 29 6.66 -20.18 -16.72
N GLU A 30 7.97 -19.96 -16.68
CA GLU A 30 8.65 -19.33 -15.53
C GLU A 30 8.03 -17.99 -15.15
N LEU A 31 7.82 -17.09 -16.12
CA LEU A 31 7.20 -15.79 -15.87
C LEU A 31 5.76 -15.93 -15.37
N GLY A 32 5.01 -16.89 -15.90
CA GLY A 32 3.66 -17.23 -15.43
C GLY A 32 3.66 -17.71 -13.98
N THR A 33 4.69 -18.45 -13.53
CA THR A 33 4.81 -18.82 -12.11
C THR A 33 5.02 -17.62 -11.19
N LEU A 34 5.73 -16.58 -11.64
CA LEU A 34 5.91 -15.35 -10.88
C LEU A 34 4.59 -14.58 -10.74
N GLU A 35 3.82 -14.46 -11.82
CA GLU A 35 2.49 -13.85 -11.80
C GLU A 35 1.55 -14.61 -10.85
N ALA A 36 1.54 -15.94 -10.93
CA ALA A 36 0.74 -16.78 -10.05
C ALA A 36 1.16 -16.66 -8.58
N ALA A 37 2.45 -16.51 -8.29
CA ALA A 37 2.97 -16.36 -6.93
C ALA A 37 2.52 -15.05 -6.25
N LEU A 38 2.26 -14.00 -7.02
CA LEU A 38 1.71 -12.75 -6.49
C LEU A 38 0.25 -12.93 -6.06
N GLY A 39 -0.55 -13.65 -6.85
CA GLY A 39 -1.94 -13.99 -6.57
C GLY A 39 -2.89 -12.79 -6.60
N THR A 40 -3.91 -12.85 -7.46
CA THR A 40 -4.85 -11.72 -7.68
C THR A 40 -5.50 -11.21 -6.40
N ALA A 41 -6.01 -12.09 -5.55
CA ALA A 41 -6.68 -11.70 -4.31
C ALA A 41 -5.75 -10.96 -3.32
N ARG A 42 -4.45 -11.29 -3.32
CA ARG A 42 -3.47 -10.58 -2.49
C ARG A 42 -3.23 -9.18 -3.02
N VAL A 43 -3.06 -9.04 -4.33
CA VAL A 43 -2.88 -7.73 -4.97
C VAL A 43 -4.09 -6.84 -4.72
N GLU A 44 -5.31 -7.36 -4.83
CA GLU A 44 -6.54 -6.62 -4.53
C GLU A 44 -6.56 -6.13 -3.08
N ALA A 45 -6.26 -7.00 -2.11
CA ALA A 45 -6.19 -6.61 -0.70
C ALA A 45 -5.09 -5.57 -0.42
N GLU A 46 -3.94 -5.66 -1.09
CA GLU A 46 -2.86 -4.66 -0.99
C GLU A 46 -3.31 -3.31 -1.58
N LEU A 47 -4.01 -3.32 -2.72
CA LEU A 47 -4.57 -2.13 -3.34
C LEU A 47 -5.64 -1.45 -2.49
N ASP A 48 -6.47 -2.21 -1.76
CA ASP A 48 -7.44 -1.64 -0.83
C ASP A 48 -6.76 -0.83 0.28
N VAL A 49 -5.67 -1.37 0.84
CA VAL A 49 -4.85 -0.66 1.85
C VAL A 49 -4.23 0.60 1.26
N LEU A 50 -3.66 0.51 0.06
CA LEU A 50 -3.05 1.66 -0.62
C LEU A 50 -4.10 2.73 -0.96
N SER A 51 -5.29 2.33 -1.39
CA SER A 51 -6.41 3.22 -1.70
C SER A 51 -6.95 3.93 -0.46
N ALA A 52 -6.99 3.22 0.68
CA ALA A 52 -7.29 3.83 1.97
C ALA A 52 -6.22 4.85 2.40
N LEU A 53 -4.97 4.70 1.98
CA LEU A 53 -3.92 5.68 2.28
C LEU A 53 -3.85 6.84 1.27
N ALA A 54 -4.23 6.61 0.01
CA ALA A 54 -4.12 7.56 -1.12
C ALA A 54 -5.18 8.69 -1.08
N ASN A 55 -5.24 9.40 0.04
CA ASN A 55 -6.06 10.58 0.25
C ASN A 55 -5.35 11.52 1.23
N GLU A 56 -5.36 12.81 0.95
CA GLU A 56 -4.62 13.82 1.70
C GLU A 56 -4.95 13.81 3.20
N THR A 57 -6.23 13.88 3.57
CA THR A 57 -6.66 13.87 4.97
C THR A 57 -6.24 12.57 5.68
N ARG A 58 -6.47 11.42 5.05
CA ARG A 58 -6.15 10.10 5.62
C ARG A 58 -4.64 9.92 5.79
N TYR A 59 -3.85 10.32 4.80
CA TYR A 59 -2.39 10.27 4.88
C TYR A 59 -1.86 11.18 5.98
N THR A 60 -2.37 12.41 6.09
CA THR A 60 -2.02 13.34 7.16
C THR A 60 -2.35 12.79 8.54
N LEU A 61 -3.53 12.19 8.73
CA LEU A 61 -3.91 11.49 9.97
C LEU A 61 -2.92 10.39 10.35
N VAL A 62 -2.57 9.53 9.40
CA VAL A 62 -1.60 8.45 9.63
C VAL A 62 -0.24 9.02 10.00
N ARG A 63 0.22 10.07 9.31
CA ARG A 63 1.49 10.75 9.59
C ARG A 63 1.54 11.33 11.00
N VAL A 64 0.46 12.00 11.44
CA VAL A 64 0.33 12.53 12.80
C VAL A 64 0.40 11.40 13.83
N LEU A 65 -0.37 10.33 13.63
CA LEU A 65 -0.39 9.19 14.57
C LEU A 65 0.94 8.44 14.63
N VAL A 66 1.64 8.28 13.50
CA VAL A 66 2.99 7.70 13.45
C VAL A 66 4.00 8.59 14.16
N ALA A 67 3.92 9.91 13.98
CA ALA A 67 4.82 10.86 14.64
C ALA A 67 4.59 10.93 16.15
N ALA A 68 3.34 10.82 16.60
CA ALA A 68 2.98 10.87 18.02
C ALA A 68 3.52 9.68 18.83
N GLN A 69 3.66 8.50 18.21
CA GLN A 69 4.06 7.24 18.87
C GLN A 69 3.16 6.81 20.05
N GLU A 70 2.01 7.46 20.22
CA GLU A 70 1.05 7.22 21.28
C GLU A 70 -0.40 7.19 20.78
N GLU A 71 -1.34 6.96 21.70
CA GLU A 71 -2.77 7.02 21.40
C GLU A 71 -3.25 8.48 21.47
N LEU A 72 -3.87 8.99 20.41
CA LEU A 72 -4.49 10.32 20.40
C LEU A 72 -6.01 10.20 20.42
N CYS A 73 -6.66 11.03 21.24
CA CYS A 73 -8.10 11.19 21.23
C CYS A 73 -8.57 11.81 19.91
N VAL A 74 -9.78 11.45 19.47
CA VAL A 74 -10.43 12.10 18.31
C VAL A 74 -10.47 13.63 18.44
N CYS A 75 -10.61 14.17 19.65
CA CYS A 75 -10.62 15.62 19.87
C CYS A 75 -9.24 16.26 19.61
N GLU A 76 -8.15 15.54 19.90
CA GLU A 76 -6.78 15.99 19.62
C GLU A 76 -6.51 15.97 18.12
N LEU A 77 -6.94 14.91 17.43
CA LEU A 77 -6.85 14.80 15.97
C LEU A 77 -7.65 15.89 15.26
N ASN A 78 -8.84 16.23 15.76
CA ASN A 78 -9.67 17.31 15.22
C ASN A 78 -9.04 18.69 15.39
N ALA A 79 -8.17 18.87 16.38
CA ALA A 79 -7.50 20.16 16.62
C ALA A 79 -6.32 20.41 15.68
N VAL A 80 -5.77 19.38 15.05
CA VAL A 80 -4.56 19.47 14.20
C VAL A 80 -4.83 19.26 12.71
N ILE A 81 -6.09 19.00 12.32
CA ILE A 81 -6.48 18.75 10.93
C ILE A 81 -7.69 19.60 10.58
N ASP A 82 -7.61 20.28 9.44
CA ASP A 82 -8.69 21.13 8.93
C ASP A 82 -9.72 20.32 8.15
N VAL A 83 -10.59 19.61 8.87
CA VAL A 83 -11.75 18.89 8.30
C VAL A 83 -12.95 18.98 9.23
N THR A 84 -14.14 18.69 8.70
CA THR A 84 -15.35 18.55 9.52
C THR A 84 -15.25 17.32 10.43
N GLU A 85 -15.96 17.31 11.55
CA GLU A 85 -16.01 16.15 12.46
C GLU A 85 -16.52 14.87 11.76
N SER A 86 -17.45 15.01 10.81
CA SER A 86 -17.94 13.90 9.98
C SER A 86 -16.87 13.40 9.02
N GLY A 87 -16.11 14.31 8.40
CA GLY A 87 -14.97 13.99 7.53
C GLY A 87 -13.87 13.26 8.30
N LEU A 88 -13.52 13.74 9.50
CA LEU A 88 -12.56 13.10 10.39
C LEU A 88 -13.00 11.69 10.77
N SER A 89 -14.26 11.53 11.18
CA SER A 89 -14.80 10.24 11.58
C SER A 89 -14.80 9.24 10.42
N HIS A 90 -15.19 9.68 9.22
CA HIS A 90 -15.17 8.84 8.03
C HIS A 90 -13.74 8.44 7.63
N ALA A 91 -12.80 9.38 7.67
CA ALA A 91 -11.39 9.12 7.41
C ALA A 91 -10.81 8.08 8.38
N LEU A 92 -11.07 8.24 9.68
CA LEU A 92 -10.60 7.31 10.71
C LEU A 92 -11.25 5.93 10.61
N SER A 93 -12.52 5.84 10.23
CA SER A 93 -13.18 4.55 9.98
C SER A 93 -12.56 3.82 8.79
N ALA A 94 -12.35 4.50 7.66
CA ALA A 94 -11.71 3.90 6.48
C ALA A 94 -10.29 3.43 6.78
N LEU A 95 -9.52 4.22 7.55
CA LEU A 95 -8.18 3.81 7.99
C LEU A 95 -8.22 2.60 8.94
N ALA A 96 -9.22 2.51 9.82
CA ALA A 96 -9.37 1.40 10.75
C ALA A 96 -9.77 0.11 10.00
N GLU A 97 -10.68 0.21 9.04
CA GLU A 97 -11.09 -0.89 8.16
C GLU A 97 -9.90 -1.44 7.34
N ALA A 98 -9.01 -0.56 6.86
CA ALA A 98 -7.78 -0.94 6.18
C ALA A 98 -6.66 -1.45 7.12
N GLY A 99 -6.89 -1.45 8.45
CA GLY A 99 -5.92 -1.88 9.45
C GLY A 99 -4.70 -0.95 9.57
N LEU A 100 -4.83 0.32 9.17
CA LEU A 100 -3.78 1.34 9.26
C LEU A 100 -3.78 2.04 10.63
N VAL A 101 -4.94 2.10 11.28
CA VAL A 101 -5.07 2.60 12.65
C VAL A 101 -5.86 1.61 13.50
N SER A 102 -5.54 1.54 14.78
CA SER A 102 -6.37 0.87 15.78
C SER A 102 -7.19 1.91 16.54
N ALA A 103 -8.37 1.51 16.99
CA ALA A 103 -9.27 2.36 17.76
C ALA A 103 -9.56 1.70 19.12
N ARG A 104 -9.53 2.50 20.18
CA ARG A 104 -9.85 2.08 21.54
C ARG A 104 -10.85 3.04 22.17
N LYS A 105 -11.85 2.49 22.86
CA LYS A 105 -12.78 3.27 23.67
C LYS A 105 -12.21 3.44 25.09
N ASP A 106 -12.15 4.68 25.56
CA ASP A 106 -11.68 5.07 26.89
C ASP A 106 -12.77 5.94 27.56
N GLY A 107 -13.69 5.29 28.28
CA GLY A 107 -14.90 5.92 28.78
C GLY A 107 -15.79 6.48 27.67
N ARG A 108 -15.93 7.80 27.63
CA ARG A 108 -16.67 8.51 26.56
C ARG A 108 -15.81 8.86 25.34
N TRP A 109 -14.50 8.67 25.43
CA TRP A 109 -13.55 9.09 24.41
C TRP A 109 -13.19 7.93 23.49
N LYS A 110 -12.89 8.25 22.23
CA LYS A 110 -12.34 7.29 21.26
C LYS A 110 -10.91 7.75 20.94
N LYS A 111 -9.96 6.85 21.17
CA LYS A 111 -8.54 7.06 20.93
C LYS A 111 -8.07 6.21 19.76
N TYR A 112 -7.10 6.73 19.01
CA TYR A 112 -6.54 6.07 17.83
C TYR A 112 -5.02 6.00 17.93
N ARG A 113 -4.44 4.94 17.36
CA ARG A 113 -3.00 4.73 17.26
C ARG A 113 -2.65 4.20 15.87
N ALA A 114 -1.50 4.57 15.34
CA ALA A 114 -0.97 3.96 14.12
C ALA A 114 -0.61 2.48 14.36
N THR A 115 -0.94 1.60 13.41
CA THR A 115 -0.48 0.21 13.44
C THR A 115 0.94 0.08 12.88
N ASP A 116 1.61 -1.05 13.14
CA ASP A 116 2.93 -1.34 12.55
C ASP A 116 2.90 -1.28 11.01
N ARG A 117 1.77 -1.66 10.41
CA ARG A 117 1.54 -1.55 8.96
C ARG A 117 1.61 -0.09 8.49
N ALA A 118 0.93 0.82 9.20
CA ALA A 118 0.99 2.24 8.88
C ALA A 118 2.40 2.81 9.06
N VAL A 119 3.10 2.42 10.13
CA VAL A 119 4.50 2.83 10.37
C VAL A 119 5.39 2.37 9.21
N ALA A 120 5.28 1.11 8.78
CA ALA A 120 6.05 0.56 7.66
C ALA A 120 5.78 1.32 6.35
N LEU A 121 4.51 1.57 6.01
CA LEU A 121 4.14 2.29 4.78
C LEU A 121 4.67 3.73 4.77
N VAL A 122 4.52 4.45 5.88
CA VAL A 122 5.07 5.82 6.00
C VAL A 122 6.60 5.80 5.89
N THR A 123 7.27 4.80 6.46
CA THR A 123 8.73 4.67 6.39
C THR A 123 9.21 4.45 4.95
N VAL A 124 8.55 3.55 4.21
CA VAL A 124 8.86 3.33 2.78
C VAL A 124 8.67 4.63 1.99
N LEU A 125 7.58 5.36 2.20
CA LEU A 125 7.31 6.60 1.47
C LEU A 125 8.33 7.71 1.76
N LYS A 126 8.82 7.81 3.00
CA LYS A 126 9.91 8.74 3.37
C LYS A 126 11.21 8.41 2.65
N GLY A 127 11.50 7.14 2.38
CA GLY A 127 12.67 6.73 1.60
C GLY A 127 12.54 7.00 0.10
N SER A 128 11.31 7.16 -0.40
CA SER A 128 11.01 7.36 -1.83
C SER A 128 10.92 8.83 -2.24
N VAL A 129 10.72 9.74 -1.28
CA VAL A 129 10.68 11.18 -1.50
C VAL A 129 11.88 11.76 -0.77
N ASN A 130 12.86 12.27 -1.50
CA ASN A 130 14.00 12.95 -0.87
C ASN A 130 13.47 14.19 -0.14
N ASP A 131 13.73 14.28 1.16
CA ASP A 131 13.62 15.54 1.89
C ASP A 131 14.79 16.42 1.40
N GLU A 132 14.51 17.41 0.55
CA GLU A 132 15.45 18.53 0.30
C GLU A 132 15.66 19.36 1.57
#